data_AF-A0A1G9A9B0-F1
#
_entry.id   AF-A0A1G9A9B0-F1
#
_cell.length_a   1.000
_cell.length_b   1.000
_cell.length_c   1.000
_cell.angle_alpha   90.00
_cell.angle_beta   90.00
_cell.angle_gamma   90.00
#
_symmetry.space_group_name_H-M   'P 1'
#
loop_
_entity.id
_entity.type
_entity.pdbx_description
1 polymer ?
#
loop_
_entity_poly.entity_id
_entity_poly.type
_entity_poly.pdbx_seq_one_letter_code
_entity_poly.pdbx_strand_id
1 'polypeptide(L)' 'MIGGKKIKKSHIDEQLLDDIFTLKEDWMSIKSIIERSVEPSERGIYELAVAEAKYFYLLREARQRKVSALR' A
#
# COMPACT_ATOMS: atom_id res chain seq x y z
N MET A 1 -30.50 13.22 17.54
CA MET A 1 -29.38 12.38 18.02
C MET A 1 -28.50 12.03 16.83
N ILE A 2 -27.37 12.72 16.65
CA ILE A 2 -26.32 12.30 15.70
C ILE A 2 -25.00 12.40 16.46
N GLY A 3 -24.74 11.38 17.28
CA GLY A 3 -23.41 11.19 17.86
C GLY A 3 -22.51 10.60 16.78
N GLY A 4 -21.70 11.44 16.12
CA GLY A 4 -20.67 10.94 15.20
C GLY A 4 -19.78 9.94 15.93
N LYS A 5 -19.72 8.69 15.44
CA LYS A 5 -18.82 7.67 15.99
C LYS A 5 -17.39 8.20 15.90
N LYS A 6 -16.76 8.50 17.04
CA LYS A 6 -15.32 8.79 17.10
C LYS A 6 -14.57 7.54 16.66
N ILE A 7 -13.99 7.57 15.46
CA ILE A 7 -13.08 6.54 14.99
C ILE A 7 -11.85 6.58 15.90
N LYS A 8 -11.52 5.44 16.51
CA LYS A 8 -10.34 5.33 17.38
C LYS A 8 -9.09 5.37 16.50
N LYS A 9 -8.05 6.07 16.95
CA LYS A 9 -6.75 6.14 16.27
C LYS A 9 -6.21 4.73 15.92
N SER A 10 -6.37 3.77 16.83
CA SER A 10 -5.93 2.38 16.62
C SER A 10 -6.54 1.73 15.38
N HIS A 11 -7.81 2.04 15.05
CA HIS A 11 -8.48 1.47 13.89
C HIS A 11 -7.92 2.05 12.58
N ILE A 12 -7.50 3.32 12.59
CA ILE A 12 -6.84 3.96 11.46
C ILE A 12 -5.43 3.38 11.26
N ASP A 13 -4.72 3.14 12.37
CA ASP A 13 -3.39 2.55 12.33
C ASP A 13 -3.43 1.08 11.85
N GLU A 14 -4.45 0.31 12.27
CA GLU A 14 -4.73 -1.04 11.75
C GLU A 14 -5.04 -1.01 10.25
N GLN A 15 -5.96 -0.16 9.79
CA GLN A 15 -6.28 -0.02 8.37
C GLN A 15 -5.06 0.37 7.54
N LEU A 16 -4.21 1.27 8.05
CA LEU A 16 -2.97 1.65 7.37
C LEU A 16 -2.03 0.46 7.20
N LEU A 17 -1.92 -0.43 8.19
CA LEU A 17 -1.12 -1.64 8.08
C LEU A 17 -1.71 -2.60 7.06
N ASP A 18 -3.02 -2.82 7.08
CA ASP A 18 -3.72 -3.67 6.11
C ASP A 18 -3.51 -3.16 4.68
N ASP A 19 -3.67 -1.85 4.46
CA ASP A 19 -3.45 -1.21 3.16
C ASP A 19 -1.99 -1.37 2.69
N ILE A 20 -1.01 -1.29 3.59
CA ILE A 20 0.42 -1.52 3.27
C ILE A 20 0.62 -2.96 2.78
N PHE A 21 -0.01 -3.95 3.43
CA PHE A 21 0.10 -5.35 3.00
C PHE A 21 -0.56 -5.56 1.63
N THR A 22 -1.76 -5.00 1.41
CA THR A 22 -2.44 -5.09 0.12
C THR A 22 -1.61 -4.47 -1.00
N LEU A 23 -1.09 -3.25 -0.80
CA LEU A 23 -0.28 -2.58 -1.82
C LEU A 23 1.03 -3.30 -2.11
N LYS A 24 1.60 -4.00 -1.11
CA LYS A 24 2.77 -4.85 -1.33
C LYS A 24 2.43 -6.00 -2.27
N GLU A 25 1.34 -6.72 -2.01
CA GLU A 25 0.91 -7.84 -2.85
C GLU A 25 0.59 -7.38 -4.28
N ASP A 26 -0.10 -6.24 -4.43
CA ASP A 26 -0.37 -5.64 -5.74
C ASP A 26 0.93 -5.31 -6.49
N TRP A 27 1.87 -4.63 -5.82
CA TRP A 27 3.16 -4.30 -6.42
C TRP A 27 3.93 -5.55 -6.85
N MET A 28 4.03 -6.56 -5.98
CA MET A 28 4.73 -7.81 -6.28
C MET A 28 4.08 -8.61 -7.41
N SER A 29 2.75 -8.57 -7.51
CA SER A 29 2.00 -9.20 -8.59
C SER A 29 2.31 -8.54 -9.93
N ILE A 30 2.19 -7.21 -10.03
CA ILE A 30 2.49 -6.45 -11.25
C ILE A 30 3.96 -6.64 -11.63
N LYS A 31 4.87 -6.57 -10.65
CA LYS A 31 6.31 -6.77 -10.85
C LYS A 31 6.61 -8.14 -11.45
N SER A 32 6.03 -9.20 -10.90
CA SER A 32 6.19 -10.58 -11.40
C SER A 32 5.73 -10.74 -12.85
N ILE A 33 4.63 -10.08 -13.24
CA ILE A 33 4.14 -10.08 -14.63
C ILE A 33 5.15 -9.37 -15.55
N ILE A 34 5.63 -8.19 -15.16
CA ILE A 34 6.58 -7.40 -15.96
C ILE A 34 7.92 -8.15 -16.11
N GLU A 35 8.45 -8.74 -15.03
CA GLU A 35 9.71 -9.50 -15.05
C GLU A 35 9.65 -10.74 -15.95
N ARG A 36 8.47 -11.32 -16.12
CA ARG A 36 8.24 -12.48 -17.00
C ARG A 36 7.87 -12.10 -18.43
N SER A 37 7.66 -10.82 -18.71
CA SER A 37 7.27 -10.34 -20.04
C SER A 37 8.51 -10.21 -20.92
N VAL A 38 8.45 -10.80 -22.12
CA VAL A 38 9.52 -10.65 -23.13
C VAL A 38 9.59 -9.19 -23.60
N GLU A 39 8.42 -8.56 -23.76
CA GLU A 39 8.28 -7.14 -24.07
C GLU A 39 7.13 -6.56 -23.23
N PRO A 40 7.42 -5.89 -22.09
CA PRO A 40 6.41 -5.26 -21.28
C PRO A 40 5.83 -4.02 -21.97
N SER A 41 4.50 -3.88 -21.94
CA SER A 41 3.83 -2.69 -22.46
C SER A 41 4.19 -1.43 -21.65
N GLU A 42 4.20 -0.26 -22.29
CA GLU A 42 4.40 1.03 -21.60
C GLU A 42 3.42 1.24 -20.45
N ARG A 43 2.15 0.82 -20.65
CA ARG A 43 1.13 0.87 -19.61
C ARG A 43 1.49 -0.01 -18.42
N GLY A 44 2.00 -1.21 -18.66
CA GLY A 44 2.43 -2.11 -17.59
C GLY A 44 3.60 -1.55 -16.79
N ILE A 45 4.57 -0.91 -17.47
CA ILE A 45 5.70 -0.22 -16.82
C ILE A 45 5.18 0.95 -15.96
N TYR A 46 4.22 1.73 -16.49
CA TYR A 46 3.59 2.81 -15.75
C TYR A 46 2.83 2.31 -14.50
N GLU A 47 2.03 1.25 -14.65
CA GLU A 47 1.28 0.64 -13.54
C GLU A 47 2.21 0.10 -12.46
N LEU A 48 3.34 -0.51 -12.85
CA LEU A 48 4.39 -0.95 -11.91
C LEU A 48 4.95 0.23 -11.10
N ALA A 49 5.30 1.33 -11.76
CA ALA A 49 5.85 2.52 -11.10
C ALA A 49 4.83 3.16 -10.14
N VAL A 50 3.55 3.20 -10.52
CA VAL A 50 2.48 3.72 -9.66
C VAL A 50 2.26 2.83 -8.43
N ALA A 51 2.24 1.50 -8.60
CA ALA A 51 2.07 0.56 -7.49
C ALA A 51 3.23 0.67 -6.48
N GLU A 52 4.46 0.75 -6.98
CA GLU A 52 5.66 0.98 -6.18
C GLU A 52 5.58 2.28 -5.38
N ALA A 53 5.23 3.39 -6.04
CA ALA A 53 5.10 4.69 -5.38
C ALA A 53 4.04 4.69 -4.27
N LYS A 54 2.88 4.05 -4.49
CA LYS A 54 1.82 3.93 -3.47
C LYS A 54 2.30 3.16 -2.25
N TYR A 55 2.96 2.01 -2.46
CA TYR A 55 3.49 1.18 -1.39
C TYR A 55 4.50 1.96 -0.52
N PHE A 56 5.52 2.57 -1.15
CA PHE A 56 6.52 3.34 -0.42
C PHE A 56 5.96 4.58 0.27
N TYR A 57 4.94 5.22 -0.32
CA TYR A 57 4.26 6.33 0.32
C TYR A 57 3.62 5.89 1.65
N LEU A 58 2.86 4.79 1.68
CA LEU A 58 2.24 4.33 2.94
C LEU A 58 3.28 3.87 3.97
N LEU A 59 4.39 3.24 3.54
CA LEU A 59 5.51 2.94 4.45
C LEU A 59 6.08 4.21 5.11
N ARG A 60 6.20 5.30 4.34
CA ARG A 60 6.65 6.60 4.87
C ARG A 60 5.66 7.14 5.90
N GLU A 61 4.37 7.09 5.60
CA GLU A 61 3.31 7.55 6.49
C GLU A 61 3.25 6.72 7.79
N ALA A 62 3.38 5.39 7.72
CA ALA A 62 3.45 4.52 8.89
C ALA A 62 4.66 4.87 9.78
N ARG A 63 5.82 5.14 9.17
CA ARG A 63 7.02 5.60 9.90
C ARG A 63 6.77 6.94 10.61
N GLN A 64 6.18 7.91 9.92
CA GLN A 64 5.85 9.22 10.52
C GLN A 64 4.87 9.10 11.69
N ARG A 65 3.91 8.18 11.58
CA ARG A 65 2.91 7.90 12.63
C ARG A 65 3.43 7.01 13.75
N LYS A 66 4.64 6.46 13.62
CA LYS A 66 5.26 5.49 14.54
C LYS A 66 4.41 4.24 14.74
N VAL A 67 3.73 3.81 13.68
CA VAL A 67 2.97 2.56 13.67
C VAL A 67 3.96 1.42 13.50
N SER A 68 3.98 0.49 14.46
CA SER A 68 4.80 -0.71 14.39
C SER A 68 3.98 -1.86 13.81
N ALA A 69 4.56 -2.61 12.89
CA ALA A 69 3.97 -3.85 12.38
C ALA A 69 4.20 -5.04 13.33
N LEU A 70 4.87 -4.84 14.48
CA LEU A 70 5.00 -5.86 15.51
C LEU A 70 3.63 -6.09 16.15
N ARG A 71 3.03 -7.23 15.81
CA ARG A 71 1.89 -7.81 16.51
C ARG A 71 2.40 -8.86 17.49
#